data_AF-X1DG32-F1
#
_entry.id   AF-X1DG32-F1
#
_cell.length_a   1.000
_cell.length_b   1.000
_cell.length_c   1.000
_cell.angle_alpha   90.00
_cell.angle_beta   90.00
_cell.angle_gamma   90.00
#
_symmetry.space_group_name_H-M   'P 1'
#
loop_
_entity.id
_entity.type
_entity.pdbx_description
1 polymer ?
#
loop_
_entity_poly.entity_id
_entity_poly.type
_entity_poly.pdbx_seq_one_letter_code
_entity_poly.pdbx_strand_id
1 'polypeptide(L)' 'PEKCITLATAVGACCVEAIDATGGIRPLPEVVKRVTSGWKRLSLSIPTDNWKYDYQYKIWKGPKDQVV' A
#
# COMPACT_ATOMS: atom_id res chain seq x y z
N PRO A 1 -3.65 0.76 -14.30
CA PRO A 1 -4.05 -0.42 -13.49
C PRO A 1 -3.82 -0.25 -11.97
N GLU A 2 -2.72 0.41 -11.63
CA GLU A 2 -2.19 0.74 -10.31
C GLU A 2 -3.23 1.36 -9.37
N LYS A 3 -4.04 2.30 -9.87
CA LYS A 3 -5.07 2.97 -9.08
C LYS A 3 -6.17 2.01 -8.62
N CYS A 4 -6.64 1.12 -9.50
CA CYS A 4 -7.63 0.10 -9.16
C CYS A 4 -7.08 -0.87 -8.11
N ILE A 5 -5.84 -1.34 -8.29
CA ILE A 5 -5.18 -2.23 -7.34
C ILE A 5 -5.03 -1.54 -5.97
N THR A 6 -4.57 -0.29 -5.96
CA THR A 6 -4.42 0.50 -4.73
C THR A 6 -5.74 0.61 -3.97
N LEU A 7 -6.85 0.90 -4.67
CA LEU A 7 -8.16 1.00 -4.05
C LEU A 7 -8.68 -0.35 -3.56
N ALA A 8 -8.47 -1.44 -4.31
CA ALA A 8 -8.83 -2.78 -3.88
C ALA A 8 -8.08 -3.19 -2.59
N THR A 9 -6.77 -2.94 -2.55
CA THR A 9 -5.97 -3.16 -1.33
C THR A 9 -6.43 -2.28 -0.18
N ALA A 10 -6.78 -1.02 -0.44
CA ALA A 10 -7.29 -0.11 0.59
C ALA A 10 -8.61 -0.59 1.19
N VAL A 11 -9.53 -1.14 0.39
CA VAL A 11 -10.77 -1.75 0.89
C VAL A 11 -10.46 -2.95 1.78
N GLY A 12 -9.56 -3.84 1.35
CA GLY A 12 -9.11 -4.96 2.17
C GLY A 12 -8.49 -4.52 3.50
N ALA A 13 -7.72 -3.43 3.50
CA ALA A 13 -7.18 -2.84 4.72
C ALA A 13 -8.28 -2.30 5.65
N CYS A 14 -9.37 -1.75 5.12
CA CYS A 14 -10.51 -1.34 5.94
C CYS A 14 -11.27 -2.53 6.54
N CYS A 15 -11.35 -3.67 5.85
CA CYS A 15 -12.01 -4.87 6.37
C CYS A 15 -11.33 -5.40 7.65
N VAL A 16 -10.00 -5.37 7.74
CA VAL A 16 -9.27 -5.85 8.94
C VAL A 16 -9.35 -4.90 10.14
N GLU A 17 -9.94 -3.71 9.98
CA GLU A 17 -10.22 -2.79 11.09
C GLU A 17 -11.51 -3.17 11.86
N ALA A 18 -12.34 -4.05 11.29
CA ALA A 18 -13.58 -4.54 11.90
C ALA A 18 -13.42 -5.98 12.43
N ILE A 19 -14.31 -6.39 13.32
CA ILE A 19 -14.32 -7.75 13.90
C ILE A 19 -14.70 -8.81 12.85
N ASP A 20 -15.53 -8.45 11.88
CA ASP A 20 -15.99 -9.33 10.81
C ASP A 20 -15.36 -8.97 9.44
N ALA A 21 -15.55 -9.86 8.46
CA ALA A 21 -14.93 -9.74 7.15
C ALA A 21 -15.40 -8.54 6.30
N THR A 22 -16.56 -7.96 6.60
CA THR A 22 -17.24 -6.98 5.72
C THR A 22 -17.71 -5.71 6.42
N GLY A 23 -17.82 -5.70 7.75
CA GLY A 23 -18.25 -4.55 8.54
C GLY A 23 -17.31 -3.34 8.41
N GLY A 24 -16.08 -3.57 7.94
CA GLY A 24 -15.13 -2.51 7.62
C GLY A 24 -15.25 -1.92 6.21
N ILE A 25 -16.16 -2.40 5.35
CA ILE A 25 -16.34 -1.84 4.01
C ILE A 25 -16.88 -0.41 4.11
N ARG A 26 -16.18 0.54 3.48
CA ARG A 26 -16.50 1.97 3.51
C ARG A 26 -16.97 2.46 2.13
N PRO A 27 -17.74 3.55 2.06
CA PRO A 27 -18.05 4.22 0.79
C PRO A 27 -16.77 4.59 0.04
N LEU A 28 -16.74 4.40 -1.27
CA LEU A 28 -15.55 4.64 -2.10
C LEU A 28 -14.93 6.04 -1.91
N PRO A 29 -15.69 7.15 -1.80
CA PRO A 29 -15.10 8.47 -1.54
C PRO A 29 -14.29 8.54 -0.23
N GLU A 30 -14.69 7.81 0.81
CA GLU A 30 -13.96 7.74 2.07
C GLU A 30 -12.65 6.96 1.92
N VAL A 31 -12.69 5.84 1.20
CA VAL A 31 -11.50 5.05 0.88
C VAL A 31 -10.49 5.89 0.10
N VAL A 32 -10.96 6.63 -0.92
CA VAL A 32 -10.12 7.55 -1.71
C VAL A 32 -9.49 8.60 -0.80
N LYS A 33 -10.27 9.23 0.08
CA LYS A 33 -9.77 10.24 1.03
C LYS A 33 -8.65 9.66 1.90
N ARG A 34 -8.84 8.47 2.47
CA ARG A 34 -7.83 7.80 3.31
C ARG A 34 -6.54 7.50 2.53
N VAL A 35 -6.66 6.98 1.32
CA VAL A 35 -5.50 6.71 0.44
C VAL A 35 -4.74 8.01 0.14
N THR A 36 -5.44 9.09 -0.19
CA THR A 36 -4.82 10.39 -0.54
C THR A 36 -4.18 11.10 0.65
N SER A 37 -4.72 10.92 1.86
CA SER A 37 -4.10 11.41 3.10
C SER A 37 -2.76 10.72 3.39
N GLY A 38 -2.51 9.58 2.73
CA GLY A 38 -1.35 8.74 2.95
C GLY A 38 -1.44 7.91 4.23
N TRP A 39 -0.65 6.84 4.27
CA TRP A 39 -0.42 6.07 5.48
C TRP A 39 1.01 6.26 5.94
N LYS A 40 1.16 6.46 7.25
CA LYS A 40 2.48 6.47 7.87
C LYS A 40 3.08 5.07 7.74
N ARG A 41 4.22 4.97 7.07
CA ARG A 41 4.98 3.73 6.96
C ARG A 41 5.96 3.63 8.11
N LEU A 42 6.18 2.41 8.60
CA LEU A 42 7.23 2.15 9.57
C LEU A 42 8.60 2.36 8.92
N SER A 43 9.55 2.88 9.69
CA SER A 43 10.94 2.91 9.27
C SER A 43 11.47 1.49 9.14
N LEU A 44 12.21 1.21 8.08
CA LEU A 44 12.87 -0.07 7.91
C LEU A 44 14.09 -0.15 8.83
N SER A 45 14.15 -1.21 9.63
CA SER A 45 15.28 -1.55 10.51
C SER A 45 16.10 -2.74 10.01
N ILE A 46 15.79 -3.25 8.81
CA ILE A 46 16.52 -4.36 8.19
C ILE A 46 17.60 -3.83 7.22
N PRO A 47 18.71 -4.56 7.02
CA PRO A 47 19.66 -4.24 5.97
C PRO A 47 18.96 -4.24 4.61
N THR A 48 19.20 -3.21 3.81
CA THR A 48 18.62 -3.05 2.46
C THR A 48 19.72 -3.03 1.38
N ASP A 49 20.85 -3.66 1.67
CA ASP A 49 21.99 -3.72 0.75
C ASP A 49 21.54 -4.25 -0.62
N ASN A 50 21.90 -3.53 -1.68
CA ASN A 50 21.52 -3.79 -3.07
C ASN A 50 20.02 -3.69 -3.41
N TRP A 51 19.18 -3.25 -2.47
CA TRP A 51 17.81 -2.84 -2.77
C TRP A 51 17.74 -1.33 -2.97
N LYS A 52 16.96 -0.89 -3.97
CA LYS A 52 16.75 0.54 -4.25
C LYS A 52 15.30 0.90 -3.98
N TYR A 53 15.10 1.95 -3.20
CA TYR A 53 13.77 2.48 -2.98
C TYR A 53 13.34 3.35 -4.17
N ASP A 54 12.25 2.97 -4.82
CA ASP A 54 11.62 3.74 -5.87
C ASP A 54 10.65 4.75 -5.25
N TYR A 55 10.98 6.04 -5.29
CA TYR A 55 10.15 7.09 -4.72
C TYR A 55 8.87 7.37 -5.50
N GLN A 56 8.86 7.10 -6.82
CA GLN A 56 7.70 7.33 -7.69
C GLN A 56 6.59 6.34 -7.35
N TYR A 57 6.93 5.06 -7.28
CA TYR A 57 5.97 3.99 -6.97
C TYR A 57 5.91 3.64 -5.48
N LYS A 58 6.83 4.20 -4.68
CA LYS A 58 6.96 3.96 -3.25
C LYS A 58 7.11 2.46 -2.93
N ILE A 59 7.94 1.76 -3.69
CA ILE A 59 8.24 0.33 -3.53
C ILE A 59 9.75 0.10 -3.43
N TRP A 60 10.14 -1.03 -2.85
CA TRP A 60 11.52 -1.48 -2.87
C TRP A 60 11.76 -2.38 -4.06
N LYS A 61 12.81 -2.09 -4.84
CA LYS A 61 13.26 -2.92 -5.96
C LYS A 61 14.48 -3.72 -5.54
N GLY A 62 14.37 -5.03 -5.61
CA GLY A 62 15.47 -5.94 -5.34
C GLY A 62 16.50 -5.93 -6.48
N PRO A 63 17.68 -6.50 -6.24
CA PRO A 63 18.78 -6.51 -7.22
C PRO A 63 18.41 -7.19 -8.56
N LYS A 64 17.45 -8.13 -8.53
CA LYS A 64 16.95 -8.87 -9.70
C LYS A 64 15.71 -8.26 -10.35
N ASP A 65 15.13 -7.21 -9.75
CA ASP A 65 13.94 -6.51 -10.29
C ASP A 65 14.31 -5.44 -11.32
N GLN A 66 15.60 -5.35 -11.67
CA GLN A 66 16.08 -4.49 -12.74
C GLN A 66 15.64 -5.10 -14.08
N VAL A 67 14.69 -4.44 -14.73
CA VAL A 67 14.27 -4.76 -16.10
C VAL A 67 15.47 -4.55 -17.01
N VAL A 68 15.85 -5.61 -17.73
CA VAL A 68 16.85 -5.58 -18.83
C VAL A 68 16.31 -4.72 -19.96
#